data_AF-A0A962YCC2-F1
#
_entry.id   AF-A0A962YCC2-F1
#
_cell.length_a   1.000
_cell.length_b   1.000
_cell.length_c   1.000
_cell.angle_alpha   90.00
_cell.angle_beta   90.00
_cell.angle_gamma   90.00
#
_symmetry.space_group_name_H-M   'P 1'
#
loop_
_entity.id
_entity.type
_entity.pdbx_description
1 polymer ?
#
loop_
_entity_poly.entity_id
_entity_poly.type
_entity_poly.pdbx_seq_one_letter_code
_entity_poly.pdbx_strand_id
1 'polypeptide(L)'
;ASPSGGTPDYLYLWDDPGAQTTATATGLAIDTYNVTVTDANGCTAMNTATVSCIPEADLSITKTGNTNLITVGNPLIYTLEVNNAGPDTATDVVVTDVLPAGVNLVSTSGCAEDPAGVPTCTLGDIAANNSAMFTIEVMVNAGTIGTITNSASVTSAVFDPVDANSANEDTMVM
;
A
#
# COMPACT_ATOMS: atom_id res chain seq x y z
N ALA A 1 -3.43 -1.49 -33.06
CA ALA A 1 -2.48 -1.02 -34.09
C ALA A 1 -3.19 -0.05 -35.03
N SER A 2 -2.53 1.04 -35.42
CA SER A 2 -3.10 2.09 -36.28
C SER A 2 -2.06 2.49 -37.36
N PRO A 3 -2.02 1.81 -38.52
CA PRO A 3 -1.02 2.08 -39.56
C PRO A 3 -1.20 3.49 -40.16
N SER A 4 -0.09 4.16 -40.49
CA SER A 4 -0.05 5.50 -41.10
C SER A 4 0.78 5.51 -42.40
N GLY A 5 0.38 4.68 -43.36
CA GLY A 5 1.05 4.55 -44.67
C GLY A 5 0.87 3.14 -45.25
N GLY A 6 1.24 2.95 -46.52
CA GLY A 6 1.03 1.69 -47.26
C GLY A 6 -0.23 1.70 -48.12
N THR A 7 -0.51 0.57 -48.76
CA THR A 7 -1.72 0.36 -49.56
C THR A 7 -2.85 -0.19 -48.69
N PRO A 8 -4.06 0.41 -48.70
CA PRO A 8 -5.21 -0.07 -47.92
C PRO A 8 -5.49 -1.57 -48.13
N ASP A 9 -6.21 -2.18 -47.19
CA ASP A 9 -6.38 -3.64 -46.98
C ASP A 9 -5.29 -4.28 -46.12
N TYR A 10 -5.04 -3.66 -44.95
CA TYR A 10 -4.09 -4.16 -43.97
C TYR A 10 -4.54 -5.47 -43.31
N LEU A 11 -3.64 -6.46 -43.29
CA LEU A 11 -3.75 -7.68 -42.50
C LEU A 11 -2.94 -7.53 -41.21
N TYR A 12 -3.49 -8.00 -40.10
CA TYR A 12 -2.80 -8.03 -38.82
C TYR A 12 -2.49 -9.47 -38.45
N LEU A 13 -1.36 -9.69 -37.77
CA LEU A 13 -1.03 -10.96 -37.14
C LEU A 13 -0.30 -10.68 -35.84
N TRP A 14 -0.92 -11.07 -34.73
CA TRP A 14 -0.31 -11.07 -33.42
C TRP A 14 0.42 -12.40 -33.18
N ASP A 15 1.53 -12.36 -32.45
CA ASP A 15 2.29 -13.55 -32.03
C ASP A 15 1.75 -14.19 -30.74
N ASP A 16 0.49 -13.90 -30.39
CA ASP A 16 -0.20 -14.51 -29.27
C ASP A 16 -0.61 -15.97 -29.60
N PRO A 17 -0.92 -16.81 -28.59
CA PRO A 17 -1.33 -18.20 -28.81
C PRO A 17 -2.56 -18.35 -29.74
N GLY A 18 -3.40 -17.32 -29.81
CA GLY A 18 -4.59 -17.28 -30.68
C GLY A 18 -4.30 -16.81 -32.11
N ALA A 19 -3.09 -16.33 -32.40
CA ALA A 19 -2.70 -15.72 -33.67
C ALA A 19 -3.76 -14.72 -34.17
N GLN A 20 -4.15 -13.77 -33.31
CA GLN A 20 -5.23 -12.84 -33.60
C GLN A 20 -4.92 -12.01 -34.86
N THR A 21 -5.96 -11.70 -35.65
CA THR A 21 -5.82 -11.00 -36.94
C THR A 21 -6.56 -9.66 -37.00
N THR A 22 -7.01 -9.18 -35.85
CA THR A 22 -7.66 -7.88 -35.69
C THR A 22 -6.65 -6.79 -35.35
N ALA A 23 -7.00 -5.54 -35.67
CA ALA A 23 -6.19 -4.38 -35.30
C ALA A 23 -5.97 -4.25 -33.78
N THR A 24 -6.90 -4.79 -32.97
CA THR A 24 -6.83 -4.87 -31.52
C THR A 24 -6.81 -6.34 -31.11
N ALA A 25 -5.77 -6.77 -30.40
CA ALA A 25 -5.75 -8.05 -29.69
C ALA A 25 -6.35 -7.88 -28.29
N THR A 26 -7.09 -8.88 -27.81
CA THR A 26 -7.75 -8.86 -26.49
C THR A 26 -7.54 -10.19 -25.76
N GLY A 27 -7.77 -10.20 -24.45
CA GLY A 27 -7.65 -11.43 -23.64
C GLY A 27 -6.22 -11.97 -23.53
N LEU A 28 -5.22 -11.08 -23.67
CA LEU A 28 -3.81 -11.43 -23.60
C LEU A 28 -3.36 -11.61 -22.14
N ALA A 29 -2.46 -12.55 -21.91
CA ALA A 29 -1.78 -12.70 -20.62
C ALA A 29 -0.69 -11.64 -20.47
N ILE A 30 -0.08 -11.56 -19.28
CA ILE A 30 1.11 -10.73 -19.06
C ILE A 30 2.24 -11.27 -19.92
N ASP A 31 2.60 -10.55 -20.96
CA ASP A 31 3.74 -10.81 -21.84
C ASP A 31 3.99 -9.59 -22.75
N THR A 32 5.03 -9.68 -23.57
CA THR A 32 5.27 -8.79 -24.70
C THR A 32 4.82 -9.46 -25.99
N TYR A 33 3.97 -8.77 -26.76
CA TYR A 33 3.45 -9.24 -28.03
C TYR A 33 3.90 -8.35 -29.18
N ASN A 34 4.18 -8.98 -30.32
CA ASN A 34 4.46 -8.33 -31.58
C ASN A 34 3.24 -8.40 -32.49
N VAL A 35 2.87 -7.27 -33.08
CA VAL A 35 1.91 -7.22 -34.19
C VAL A 35 2.64 -6.98 -35.48
N THR A 36 2.46 -7.88 -36.44
CA THR A 36 2.88 -7.69 -37.83
C THR A 36 1.68 -7.18 -38.62
N VAL A 37 1.86 -6.05 -39.30
CA VAL A 37 0.87 -5.45 -40.20
C VAL A 37 1.37 -5.56 -41.63
N THR A 38 0.59 -6.18 -42.51
CA THR A 38 0.92 -6.36 -43.93
C THR A 38 -0.06 -5.56 -44.78
N ASP A 39 0.43 -4.71 -45.67
CA ASP A 39 -0.40 -3.95 -46.61
C ASP A 39 -0.81 -4.79 -47.85
N ALA A 40 -1.68 -4.27 -48.72
CA ALA A 40 -2.14 -5.04 -49.89
C ALA A 40 -1.04 -5.40 -50.91
N ASN A 41 0.10 -4.69 -50.90
CA ASN A 41 1.24 -4.98 -51.76
C ASN A 41 2.25 -5.94 -51.09
N GLY A 42 1.95 -6.42 -49.88
CA GLY A 42 2.80 -7.34 -49.13
C GLY A 42 3.91 -6.65 -48.33
N CYS A 43 3.91 -5.33 -48.21
CA CYS A 43 4.85 -4.63 -47.34
C CYS A 43 4.48 -4.84 -45.87
N THR A 44 5.45 -5.19 -45.03
CA THR A 44 5.22 -5.47 -43.61
C THR A 44 5.83 -4.40 -42.70
N ALA A 45 5.14 -4.13 -41.59
CA ALA A 45 5.65 -3.36 -40.47
C ALA A 45 5.36 -4.11 -39.16
N MET A 46 6.24 -3.98 -38.18
CA MET A 46 6.08 -4.62 -36.88
C MET A 46 6.06 -3.57 -35.78
N ASN A 47 5.24 -3.79 -34.76
CA ASN A 47 5.27 -3.00 -33.53
C ASN A 47 5.11 -3.91 -32.31
N THR A 48 5.60 -3.47 -31.16
CA THR A 48 5.51 -4.21 -29.90
C THR A 48 4.46 -3.60 -28.97
N ALA A 49 3.84 -4.43 -28.14
CA ALA A 49 2.94 -4.03 -27.06
C ALA A 49 3.18 -4.92 -25.84
N THR A 50 3.19 -4.32 -24.66
CA THR A 50 3.44 -5.01 -23.39
C THR A 50 2.17 -5.02 -22.54
N VAL A 51 1.84 -6.19 -21.99
CA VAL A 51 0.79 -6.36 -20.98
C VAL A 51 1.48 -6.59 -19.64
N SER A 52 1.19 -5.77 -18.64
CA SER A 52 1.78 -5.86 -17.29
C SER A 52 0.74 -5.57 -16.21
N CYS A 53 0.89 -6.19 -15.03
CA CYS A 53 0.26 -5.72 -13.80
C CYS A 53 1.34 -5.17 -12.84
N ILE A 54 0.96 -4.23 -11.99
CA ILE A 54 1.73 -3.87 -10.79
C ILE A 54 1.09 -4.58 -9.60
N PRO A 55 1.87 -5.10 -8.64
CA PRO A 55 1.29 -5.65 -7.42
C PRO A 55 0.58 -4.56 -6.64
N GLU A 56 -0.55 -4.90 -6.04
CA GLU A 56 -1.36 -3.99 -5.23
C GLU A 56 -1.66 -4.60 -3.86
N ALA A 57 -1.52 -3.82 -2.79
CA ALA A 57 -1.81 -4.24 -1.44
C ALA A 57 -2.54 -3.11 -0.68
N ASP A 58 -3.81 -3.33 -0.35
CA ASP A 58 -4.65 -2.39 0.41
C ASP A 58 -4.34 -2.48 1.91
N LEU A 59 -3.56 -1.53 2.42
CA LEU A 59 -3.13 -1.48 3.82
C LEU A 59 -3.99 -0.52 4.63
N SER A 60 -4.67 -1.08 5.62
CA SER A 60 -5.39 -0.30 6.63
C SER A 60 -4.70 -0.37 7.98
N ILE A 61 -4.76 0.72 8.74
CA ILE A 61 -4.30 0.75 10.13
C ILE A 61 -5.44 1.17 11.05
N THR A 62 -5.55 0.49 12.19
CA THR A 62 -6.39 0.92 13.31
C THR A 62 -5.52 1.16 14.53
N LYS A 63 -5.86 2.21 15.28
CA LYS A 63 -5.19 2.58 16.51
C LYS A 63 -6.24 2.75 17.60
N THR A 64 -5.99 2.16 18.76
CA THR A 64 -6.95 2.20 19.86
C THR A 64 -6.24 2.24 21.20
N GLY A 65 -6.53 3.25 22.00
CA GLY A 65 -6.13 3.34 23.39
C GLY A 65 -6.93 2.38 24.27
N ASN A 66 -6.32 1.95 25.37
CA ASN A 66 -6.95 1.04 26.32
C ASN A 66 -8.10 1.67 27.15
N THR A 67 -8.34 2.97 27.01
CA THR A 67 -9.38 3.75 27.73
C THR A 67 -9.78 4.96 26.88
N ASN A 68 -10.86 5.65 27.23
CA ASN A 68 -11.17 6.97 26.67
C ASN A 68 -10.93 8.10 27.69
N LEU A 69 -10.72 7.72 28.96
CA LEU A 69 -10.47 8.61 30.09
C LEU A 69 -9.07 8.38 30.62
N ILE A 70 -8.26 9.44 30.65
CA ILE A 70 -6.87 9.41 31.06
C ILE A 70 -6.63 10.24 32.31
N THR A 71 -5.63 9.86 33.09
CA THR A 71 -5.23 10.61 34.30
C THR A 71 -3.72 10.68 34.34
N VAL A 72 -3.20 11.79 34.86
CA VAL A 72 -1.76 12.04 34.99
C VAL A 72 -1.10 10.91 35.79
N GLY A 73 0.05 10.42 35.31
CA GLY A 73 0.86 9.40 35.98
C GLY A 73 0.34 7.97 35.84
N ASN A 74 -0.70 7.74 35.02
CA ASN A 74 -1.14 6.41 34.63
C ASN A 74 -0.67 6.05 33.21
N PRO A 75 -0.36 4.76 32.97
CA PRO A 75 0.03 4.29 31.65
C PRO A 75 -1.17 4.32 30.69
N LEU A 76 -0.86 4.66 29.45
CA LEU A 76 -1.74 4.58 28.30
C LEU A 76 -1.12 3.60 27.31
N ILE A 77 -1.86 2.56 26.97
CA ILE A 77 -1.44 1.53 26.02
C ILE A 77 -2.25 1.73 24.75
N TYR A 78 -1.56 2.01 23.65
CA TYR A 78 -2.13 1.97 22.31
C TYR A 78 -1.89 0.58 21.71
N THR A 79 -2.97 -0.03 21.23
CA THR A 79 -2.92 -1.22 20.36
C THR A 79 -3.07 -0.74 18.93
N LEU A 80 -2.17 -1.19 18.06
CA LEU A 80 -2.21 -0.90 16.63
C LEU A 80 -2.33 -2.22 15.86
N GLU A 81 -3.23 -2.26 14.89
CA GLU A 81 -3.40 -3.38 13.98
C GLU A 81 -3.31 -2.87 12.53
N VAL A 82 -2.41 -3.48 11.78
CA VAL A 82 -2.26 -3.27 10.33
C VAL A 82 -2.83 -4.47 9.60
N ASN A 83 -3.75 -4.25 8.69
CA ASN A 83 -4.36 -5.28 7.85
C ASN A 83 -3.99 -5.05 6.38
N ASN A 84 -3.62 -6.13 5.68
CA ASN A 84 -3.52 -6.14 4.22
C ASN A 84 -4.75 -6.84 3.63
N ALA A 85 -5.67 -6.10 3.02
CA ALA A 85 -6.84 -6.66 2.35
C ALA A 85 -6.52 -7.34 1.00
N GLY A 86 -5.27 -7.24 0.53
CA GLY A 86 -4.80 -7.78 -0.73
C GLY A 86 -5.03 -6.84 -1.91
N PRO A 87 -5.00 -7.35 -3.15
CA PRO A 87 -4.88 -8.76 -3.51
C PRO A 87 -3.50 -9.39 -3.28
N ASP A 88 -2.42 -8.61 -3.26
CA ASP A 88 -1.05 -9.11 -3.15
C ASP A 88 -0.45 -8.91 -1.76
N THR A 89 0.71 -9.53 -1.51
CA THR A 89 1.49 -9.33 -0.29
C THR A 89 2.08 -7.92 -0.24
N ALA A 90 1.85 -7.18 0.85
CA ALA A 90 2.57 -5.95 1.14
C ALA A 90 3.98 -6.30 1.63
N THR A 91 5.00 -5.62 1.10
CA THR A 91 6.40 -5.84 1.48
C THR A 91 7.00 -4.61 2.12
N ASP A 92 8.01 -4.79 2.97
CA ASP A 92 8.69 -3.71 3.69
C ASP A 92 7.70 -2.79 4.43
N VAL A 93 6.71 -3.38 5.13
CA VAL A 93 5.68 -2.64 5.84
C VAL A 93 6.30 -1.94 7.06
N VAL A 94 6.08 -0.62 7.14
CA VAL A 94 6.57 0.23 8.22
C VAL A 94 5.44 1.10 8.76
N VAL A 95 5.28 1.11 10.09
CA VAL A 95 4.42 2.06 10.80
C VAL A 95 5.27 3.12 11.49
N THR A 96 4.86 4.37 11.36
CA THR A 96 5.37 5.50 12.14
C THR A 96 4.25 6.09 12.98
N ASP A 97 4.52 6.32 14.26
CA ASP A 97 3.55 6.86 15.21
C ASP A 97 4.16 8.10 15.87
N VAL A 98 3.50 9.26 15.75
CA VAL A 98 4.00 10.53 16.29
C VAL A 98 3.39 10.74 17.66
N LEU A 99 4.15 10.46 18.71
CA LEU A 99 3.65 10.58 20.08
C LEU A 99 3.24 12.03 20.38
N PRO A 100 2.06 12.26 20.98
CA PRO A 100 1.60 13.59 21.30
C PRO A 100 2.44 14.24 22.40
N ALA A 101 2.43 15.58 22.42
CA ALA A 101 2.93 16.30 23.59
C ALA A 101 2.15 15.89 24.85
N GLY A 102 2.85 15.82 25.99
CA GLY A 102 2.21 15.47 27.26
C GLY A 102 2.18 13.98 27.57
N VAL A 103 2.81 13.14 26.75
CA VAL A 103 3.18 11.76 27.12
C VAL A 103 4.67 11.52 26.95
N ASN A 104 5.21 10.52 27.64
CA ASN A 104 6.55 9.99 27.42
C ASN A 104 6.45 8.52 27.05
N LEU A 105 7.24 8.07 26.07
CA LEU A 105 7.34 6.65 25.72
C LEU A 105 7.83 5.84 26.93
N VAL A 106 7.16 4.73 27.22
CA VAL A 106 7.54 3.79 28.28
C VAL A 106 8.12 2.53 27.68
N SER A 107 7.37 1.90 26.76
CA SER A 107 7.80 0.67 26.10
C SER A 107 7.11 0.50 24.76
N THR A 108 7.71 -0.30 23.89
CA THR A 108 7.06 -0.80 22.67
C THR A 108 7.18 -2.30 22.61
N SER A 109 6.15 -2.99 22.12
CA SER A 109 6.21 -4.41 21.79
C SER A 109 6.01 -4.57 20.29
N GLY A 110 7.07 -4.90 19.54
CA GLY A 110 7.02 -5.04 18.08
C GLY A 110 7.52 -3.83 17.29
N CYS A 111 8.08 -2.82 17.98
CA CYS A 111 8.68 -1.64 17.37
C CYS A 111 10.09 -1.40 17.89
N ALA A 112 10.86 -0.57 17.19
CA ALA A 112 12.08 -0.01 17.74
C ALA A 112 11.73 1.12 18.71
N GLU A 113 12.37 1.12 19.89
CA GLU A 113 12.30 2.26 20.82
C GLU A 113 13.02 3.46 20.19
N ASP A 114 12.32 4.58 20.03
CA ASP A 114 12.88 5.82 19.50
C ASP A 114 12.88 6.94 20.58
N PRO A 115 14.05 7.42 21.02
CA PRO A 115 14.17 8.55 21.95
C PRO A 115 13.58 9.86 21.43
N ALA A 116 13.37 10.01 20.12
CA ALA A 116 12.81 11.22 19.52
C ALA A 116 11.26 11.29 19.61
N GLY A 117 10.61 10.25 20.16
CA GLY A 117 9.16 10.21 20.34
C GLY A 117 8.38 9.84 19.08
N VAL A 118 9.04 9.23 18.09
CA VAL A 118 8.41 8.72 16.87
C VAL A 118 8.71 7.22 16.71
N PRO A 119 8.12 6.35 17.56
CA PRO A 119 8.34 4.91 17.44
C PRO A 119 8.06 4.42 16.02
N THR A 120 9.00 3.64 15.49
CA THR A 120 8.96 3.08 14.14
C THR A 120 8.90 1.56 14.23
N CYS A 121 7.87 0.97 13.63
CA CYS A 121 7.59 -0.46 13.70
C CYS A 121 7.78 -1.08 12.31
N THR A 122 8.88 -1.80 12.11
CA THR A 122 9.12 -2.56 10.89
C THR A 122 8.44 -3.92 11.01
N LEU A 123 7.34 -4.11 10.27
CA LEU A 123 6.54 -5.33 10.30
C LEU A 123 6.99 -6.38 9.28
N GLY A 124 7.84 -5.98 8.32
CA GLY A 124 8.28 -6.85 7.22
C GLY A 124 7.15 -7.07 6.23
N ASP A 125 6.97 -8.31 5.77
CA ASP A 125 5.93 -8.64 4.78
C ASP A 125 4.62 -9.03 5.47
N ILE A 126 3.51 -8.49 4.97
CA ILE A 126 2.16 -8.89 5.38
C ILE A 126 1.46 -9.52 4.17
N ALA A 127 1.28 -10.84 4.23
CA ALA A 127 0.56 -11.58 3.18
C ALA A 127 -0.87 -11.03 2.99
N ALA A 128 -1.40 -11.17 1.77
CA ALA A 128 -2.78 -10.78 1.48
C ALA A 128 -3.78 -11.46 2.43
N ASN A 129 -4.76 -10.69 2.90
CA ASN A 129 -5.78 -11.08 3.88
C ASN A 129 -5.22 -11.47 5.25
N ASN A 130 -4.10 -10.87 5.65
CA ASN A 130 -3.47 -11.11 6.95
C ASN A 130 -3.23 -9.79 7.68
N SER A 131 -3.02 -9.89 9.00
CA SER A 131 -2.77 -8.72 9.85
C SER A 131 -1.55 -8.90 10.75
N ALA A 132 -1.03 -7.76 11.19
CA ALA A 132 0.03 -7.67 12.20
C ALA A 132 -0.41 -6.71 13.30
N MET A 133 -0.09 -7.05 14.55
CA MET A 133 -0.49 -6.27 15.72
C MET A 133 0.72 -6.01 16.63
N PHE A 134 0.75 -4.81 17.20
CA PHE A 134 1.79 -4.38 18.15
C PHE A 134 1.22 -3.37 19.14
N THR A 135 2.01 -3.04 20.17
CA THR A 135 1.59 -2.07 21.19
C THR A 135 2.65 -1.02 21.48
N ILE A 136 2.18 0.17 21.83
CA ILE A 136 2.99 1.31 22.30
C ILE A 136 2.43 1.74 23.66
N GLU A 137 3.25 1.66 24.70
CA GLU A 137 2.91 2.12 26.04
C GLU A 137 3.56 3.48 26.32
N VAL A 138 2.77 4.42 26.78
CA VAL A 138 3.22 5.77 27.17
C VAL A 138 2.75 6.11 28.58
N MET A 139 3.44 7.03 29.24
CA MET A 139 3.05 7.59 30.53
C MET A 139 2.53 9.01 30.33
N VAL A 140 1.37 9.34 30.92
CA VAL A 140 0.84 10.71 30.86
C VAL A 140 1.64 11.63 31.78
N ASN A 141 2.25 12.67 31.19
CA ASN A 141 3.13 13.60 31.88
C ASN A 141 2.39 14.46 32.91
N ALA A 142 3.12 14.89 33.95
CA ALA A 142 2.59 15.86 34.89
C ALA A 142 2.27 17.19 34.22
N GLY A 143 1.09 17.75 34.50
CA GLY A 143 0.63 19.02 33.94
C GLY A 143 -0.06 18.92 32.58
N THR A 144 -0.16 17.73 31.99
CA THR A 144 -1.04 17.50 30.83
C THR A 144 -2.49 17.78 31.23
N ILE A 145 -3.23 18.48 30.37
CA ILE A 145 -4.65 18.83 30.55
C ILE A 145 -5.37 18.75 29.20
N GLY A 146 -6.68 18.51 29.22
CA GLY A 146 -7.50 18.48 28.02
C GLY A 146 -7.46 17.13 27.30
N THR A 147 -7.23 17.15 26.00
CA THR A 147 -7.29 15.96 25.14
C THR A 147 -5.91 15.53 24.68
N ILE A 148 -5.71 14.21 24.57
CA ILE A 148 -4.53 13.61 23.94
C ILE A 148 -5.00 12.94 22.65
N THR A 149 -4.44 13.35 21.52
CA THR A 149 -4.67 12.71 20.22
C THR A 149 -3.36 12.11 19.75
N ASN A 150 -3.32 10.80 19.52
CA ASN A 150 -2.16 10.13 18.95
C ASN A 150 -2.46 9.67 17.52
N SER A 151 -1.48 9.82 16.62
CA SER A 151 -1.62 9.59 15.19
C SER A 151 -0.54 8.61 14.71
N ALA A 152 -0.94 7.62 13.91
CA ALA A 152 -0.05 6.67 13.28
C ALA A 152 -0.37 6.49 11.80
N SER A 153 0.66 6.21 11.01
CA SER A 153 0.56 5.95 9.57
C SER A 153 1.35 4.69 9.19
N VAL A 154 0.81 3.91 8.26
CA VAL A 154 1.45 2.73 7.68
C VAL A 154 1.88 2.99 6.24
N THR A 155 3.01 2.41 5.84
CA THR A 155 3.54 2.46 4.47
C THR A 155 4.09 1.09 4.06
N SER A 156 4.23 0.85 2.76
CA SER A 156 4.91 -0.33 2.21
C SER A 156 5.60 0.00 0.89
N ALA A 157 6.37 -0.95 0.35
CA ALA A 157 6.96 -0.83 -0.98
C ALA A 157 5.97 -1.17 -2.12
N VAL A 158 4.79 -1.72 -1.80
CA VAL A 158 3.74 -2.10 -2.74
C VAL A 158 2.71 -0.98 -2.82
N PHE A 159 2.17 -0.74 -4.02
CA PHE A 159 1.18 0.31 -4.23
C PHE A 159 -0.11 0.00 -3.45
N ASP A 160 -0.57 0.98 -2.67
CA ASP A 160 -1.86 0.92 -1.98
C ASP A 160 -2.93 1.65 -2.81
N PRO A 161 -3.99 0.95 -3.26
CA PRO A 161 -5.06 1.58 -4.02
C PRO A 161 -5.96 2.51 -3.17
N VAL A 162 -5.87 2.46 -1.84
CA VAL A 162 -6.76 3.17 -0.89
C VAL A 162 -5.96 3.91 0.19
N ASP A 163 -5.04 4.80 -0.17
CA ASP A 163 -4.22 5.59 0.78
C ASP A 163 -4.97 6.27 1.96
N ALA A 164 -6.29 6.49 1.84
CA ALA A 164 -7.11 7.12 2.88
C ALA A 164 -7.27 6.28 4.16
N ASN A 165 -6.99 4.97 4.13
CA ASN A 165 -7.06 4.08 5.30
C ASN A 165 -5.67 3.77 5.91
N SER A 166 -4.60 4.30 5.33
CA SER A 166 -3.22 4.07 5.77
C SER A 166 -2.78 5.00 6.92
N ALA A 167 -3.72 5.70 7.57
CA ALA A 167 -3.48 6.48 8.78
C ALA A 167 -4.68 6.43 9.74
N ASN A 168 -4.41 6.48 11.04
CA ASN A 168 -5.44 6.50 12.06
C ASN A 168 -5.05 7.33 13.28
N GLU A 169 -6.05 7.98 13.87
CA GLU A 169 -5.91 8.78 15.08
C GLU A 169 -6.82 8.26 16.17
N ASP A 170 -6.31 8.27 17.40
CA ASP A 170 -7.09 7.99 18.60
C ASP A 170 -7.05 9.19 19.55
N THR A 171 -8.22 9.63 20.01
CA THR A 171 -8.37 10.83 20.86
C THR A 171 -9.03 10.48 22.18
N MET A 172 -8.36 10.84 23.26
CA MET A 172 -8.77 10.57 24.63
C MET A 172 -8.86 11.86 25.42
N VAL A 173 -9.66 11.85 26.49
CA VAL A 173 -9.94 13.05 27.29
C VAL A 173 -9.59 12.82 28.76
N MET A 174 -9.16 13.88 29.45
CA MET A 174 -8.98 13.89 30.91
C MET A 174 -10.27 14.15 31.68
#